data_AF-A0A328AH83-F1
#
_entry.id   AF-A0A328AH83-F1
#
_cell.length_a   1.000
_cell.length_b   1.000
_cell.length_c   1.000
_cell.angle_alpha   90.00
_cell.angle_beta   90.00
_cell.angle_gamma   90.00
#
_symmetry.space_group_name_H-M   'P 1'
#
loop_
_entity.id
_entity.type
_entity.pdbx_description
1 polymer ?
#
loop_
_entity_poly.entity_id
_entity_poly.type
_entity_poly.pdbx_seq_one_letter_code
_entity_poly.pdbx_strand_id
1 'polypeptide(L)' 'MEEPAEVRIGRGQRLAEAVREDLELYGVVELEERLETLRAEIARVEAQLERKRAGRAAADALFGARST' A
#
# COMPACT_ATOMS: atom_id res chain seq x y z
N MET A 1 -31.95 -8.24 -19.26
CA MET A 1 -30.49 -8.04 -19.20
C MET A 1 -30.21 -7.58 -17.80
N GLU A 2 -29.61 -8.43 -16.99
CA GLU A 2 -29.20 -8.09 -15.62
C GLU A 2 -27.86 -7.38 -15.73
N GLU A 3 -27.81 -6.10 -15.37
CA GLU A 3 -26.55 -5.35 -15.37
C GLU A 3 -25.59 -5.97 -14.36
N PRO A 4 -24.32 -6.21 -14.73
CA PRO A 4 -23.35 -6.76 -13.79
C PRO A 4 -23.17 -5.75 -12.66
N ALA A 5 -23.53 -6.15 -11.43
CA ALA A 5 -23.32 -5.34 -10.25
C ALA A 5 -21.82 -4.99 -10.14
N GLU A 6 -21.50 -3.70 -10.20
CA GLU A 6 -20.13 -3.23 -10.03
C GLU A 6 -19.64 -3.62 -8.62
N VAL A 7 -18.70 -4.56 -8.56
CA VAL A 7 -18.10 -5.00 -7.30
C VAL A 7 -17.24 -3.85 -6.77
N ARG A 8 -17.71 -3.17 -5.72
CA ARG A 8 -16.96 -2.09 -5.09
C ARG A 8 -15.73 -2.65 -4.38
N ILE A 9 -14.56 -2.41 -4.97
CA ILE A 9 -13.27 -2.83 -4.40
C ILE A 9 -12.93 -1.93 -3.20
N GLY A 10 -12.79 -2.54 -2.02
CA GLY A 10 -12.39 -1.85 -0.80
C GLY A 10 -10.94 -1.36 -0.84
N ARG A 11 -10.64 -0.29 -0.08
CA ARG A 11 -9.24 0.17 0.10
C ARG A 11 -8.40 -0.97 0.69
N GLY A 12 -7.26 -1.26 0.06
CA GLY A 12 -6.36 -2.34 0.48
C GLY A 12 -6.82 -3.76 0.12
N GLN A 13 -8.01 -3.93 -0.46
CA GLN A 13 -8.55 -5.26 -0.79
C GLN A 13 -7.64 -6.04 -1.74
N ARG A 14 -7.13 -5.41 -2.81
CA ARG A 14 -6.23 -6.06 -3.79
C ARG A 14 -4.92 -6.54 -3.17
N LEU A 15 -4.35 -5.78 -2.24
CA LEU A 15 -3.14 -6.20 -1.53
C LEU A 15 -3.45 -7.39 -0.61
N ALA A 16 -4.58 -7.36 0.09
CA ALA A 16 -5.00 -8.46 0.94
C ALA A 16 -5.31 -9.74 0.14
N GLU A 17 -5.85 -9.61 -1.07
CA GLU A 17 -6.05 -10.71 -2.01
C GLU A 17 -4.71 -11.29 -2.47
N ALA A 18 -3.78 -10.45 -2.93
CA ALA A 18 -2.45 -10.89 -3.35
C ALA A 18 -1.72 -11.67 -2.24
N VAL A 19 -1.75 -11.20 -0.99
CA VAL A 19 -1.06 -11.87 0.14
C VAL A 19 -1.68 -13.24 0.47
N ARG A 20 -2.89 -13.55 0.00
CA ARG A 20 -3.55 -14.86 0.20
C ARG A 20 -3.37 -15.84 -0.96
N GLU A 21 -2.73 -15.43 -2.06
CA GLU A 21 -2.49 -16.33 -3.19
C GLU A 21 -1.57 -17.48 -2.78
N ASP A 22 -1.88 -18.68 -3.26
CA ASP A 22 -1.05 -19.87 -3.02
C ASP A 22 0.20 -19.82 -3.92
N LEU A 23 1.36 -19.61 -3.29
CA LEU A 23 2.63 -19.46 -4.00
C LEU A 23 3.18 -20.77 -4.53
N GLU A 24 2.68 -21.93 -4.10
CA GLU A 24 3.11 -23.23 -4.64
C GLU A 24 2.70 -23.41 -6.11
N LEU A 25 1.72 -22.63 -6.58
CA LEU A 25 1.24 -22.65 -7.96
C LEU A 25 2.09 -21.81 -8.92
N TYR A 26 3.06 -21.05 -8.42
CA TYR A 26 3.87 -20.12 -9.21
C TYR A 26 5.24 -20.71 -9.54
N GLY A 27 5.71 -20.45 -10.76
CA GLY A 27 7.09 -20.74 -11.16
C GLY A 27 8.10 -19.76 -10.56
N VAL A 28 9.39 -20.12 -10.62
CA VAL A 28 10.47 -19.29 -10.07
C VAL A 28 10.47 -17.87 -10.66
N VAL A 29 10.35 -17.75 -11.99
CA VAL A 29 10.35 -16.46 -12.68
C VAL A 29 9.16 -15.59 -12.25
N GLU A 30 7.97 -16.17 -12.13
CA GLU A 30 6.77 -15.44 -11.69
C GLU A 30 6.92 -14.95 -10.24
N LEU A 31 7.57 -15.75 -9.38
CA LEU A 31 7.89 -15.34 -8.01
C LEU A 31 8.94 -14.22 -7.96
N GLU A 32 9.93 -14.24 -8.86
CA GLU A 32 10.93 -13.16 -8.99
C GLU A 32 10.28 -11.85 -9.44
N GLU A 33 9.41 -11.89 -10.46
CA GLU A 33 8.64 -10.74 -10.94
C GLU A 33 7.70 -10.17 -9.87
N ARG A 34 7.02 -11.08 -9.14
CA ARG A 34 6.19 -10.71 -7.99
C ARG A 34 7.02 -9.99 -6.93
N LEU A 35 8.20 -10.51 -6.62
CA LEU A 35 9.10 -9.92 -5.62
C LEU A 35 9.59 -8.54 -6.04
N GLU A 36 9.95 -8.35 -7.31
CA GLU A 36 10.32 -7.04 -7.86
C GLU A 36 9.18 -6.03 -7.68
N THR A 37 7.96 -6.43 -8.05
CA THR A 37 6.76 -5.60 -7.91
C THR A 37 6.51 -5.20 -6.46
N LEU A 38 6.59 -6.15 -5.53
CA LEU A 38 6.39 -5.90 -4.10
C LEU A 38 7.47 -4.99 -3.51
N ARG A 39 8.72 -5.14 -3.92
CA ARG A 39 9.82 -4.26 -3.48
C ARG A 39 9.63 -2.82 -3.97
N ALA A 40 9.22 -2.64 -5.23
CA ALA A 40 8.88 -1.32 -5.76
C ALA A 40 7.72 -0.68 -4.99
N GLU A 41 6.70 -1.45 -4.64
CA GLU A 41 5.57 -0.97 -3.84
C GLU A 41 5.98 -0.59 -2.41
N ILE A 42 6.86 -1.37 -1.77
CA ILE A 42 7.44 -1.02 -0.45
C ILE A 42 8.11 0.35 -0.52
N ALA A 43 9.00 0.56 -1.49
CA ALA A 43 9.69 1.84 -1.66
C ALA A 43 8.70 3.01 -1.88
N ARG A 44 7.63 2.77 -2.64
CA ARG A 44 6.57 3.77 -2.86
C ARG A 44 5.86 4.14 -1.55
N VAL A 45 5.50 3.15 -0.74
CA VAL A 45 4.83 3.34 0.56
C VAL A 45 5.76 4.06 1.55
N GLU A 46 7.02 3.65 1.64
CA GLU A 46 8.03 4.30 2.48
C GLU A 46 8.18 5.78 2.13
N ALA A 47 8.30 6.11 0.84
CA ALA A 47 8.38 7.51 0.41
C ALA A 47 7.13 8.30 0.83
N GLN A 48 5.93 7.72 0.74
CA GLN A 48 4.69 8.38 1.17
C GLN A 48 4.64 8.59 2.69
N LEU A 49 5.10 7.61 3.46
CA LEU A 49 5.20 7.71 4.91
C LEU A 49 6.15 8.83 5.31
N GLU A 50 7.34 8.91 4.70
CA GLU A 50 8.31 9.96 5.00
C GLU A 50 7.74 11.36 4.74
N ARG A 51 7.09 11.58 3.60
CA ARG A 51 6.38 12.85 3.34
C ARG A 51 5.34 13.17 4.43
N LYS A 52 4.52 12.19 4.80
CA LYS A 52 3.44 12.39 5.79
C LYS A 52 4.02 12.69 7.18
N ARG A 53 5.08 11.99 7.57
CA ARG A 53 5.81 12.21 8.82
C ARG A 53 6.43 13.61 8.85
N ALA A 54 7.10 14.02 7.78
CA ALA A 54 7.67 15.36 7.65
C ALA A 54 6.58 16.45 7.76
N GLY A 55 5.45 16.26 7.08
CA GLY A 55 4.30 17.16 7.18
C GLY A 55 3.73 17.24 8.60
N ARG A 56 3.64 16.11 9.30
CA ARG A 56 3.19 16.07 10.70
C ARG A 56 4.17 16.78 11.63
N ALA A 57 5.47 16.51 11.51
CA ALA A 57 6.50 17.16 12.31
C ALA A 57 6.51 18.69 12.11
N ALA A 58 6.34 19.17 10.87
CA ALA A 58 6.21 20.59 10.58
C ALA A 58 4.96 21.20 11.24
N ALA A 59 3.81 20.51 11.21
CA ALA A 59 2.61 20.97 11.90
C ALA A 59 2.80 20.99 13.42
N ASP A 60 3.38 19.94 14.00
CA ASP A 60 3.65 19.87 15.44
C ASP A 60 4.61 20.99 15.89
N ALA A 61 5.61 21.36 15.08
CA ALA A 61 6.49 22.49 15.37
C ALA A 61 5.76 23.86 15.35
N LEU A 62 4.79 24.05 14.45
CA LEU A 62 4.03 25.30 14.31
C LEU A 62 2.90 25.44 15.34
N PHE A 63 2.29 24.32 15.75
CA PHE A 63 1.07 24.31 16.55
C PHE A 63 1.23 23.68 17.94
N GLY A 64 2.20 22.78 18.14
CA GLY A 64 2.42 22.06 19.39
C GLY A 64 2.98 22.93 20.51
N ALA A 65 3.76 23.98 20.20
CA ALA A 65 4.34 24.89 21.19
C ALA A 65 3.32 25.79 21.92
N ARG A 66 2.04 25.80 21.50
CA ARG A 66 0.96 26.61 22.10
C ARG A 66 0.04 25.83 23.05
N SER A 67 0.29 24.55 23.29
CA SER A 67 -0.63 23.67 24.03
C SER A 67 -0.20 23.32 25.47
N THR A 68 0.84 23.97 26.01
CA THR A 68 1.32 23.82 27.39
C THR A 68 1.62 25.19 27.99
#